data_AF-A0A0F9MB17-F1
#
_entry.id   AF-A0A0F9MB17-F1
#
_cell.length_a   1.000
_cell.length_b   1.000
_cell.length_c   1.000
_cell.angle_alpha   90.00
_cell.angle_beta   90.00
_cell.angle_gamma   90.00
#
_symmetry.space_group_name_H-M   'P 1'
#
loop_
_entity.id
_entity.type
_entity.pdbx_description
1 polymer ?
#
loop_
_entity_poly.entity_id
_entity_poly.type
_entity_poly.pdbx_seq_one_letter_code
_entity_poly.pdbx_strand_id
1 'polypeptide(L)'
;MIEAVDFKGANVVIAKDQPEFKPLPAMAFPEEGYIITCWKLAPEDLKTVNENGGHIYLKVITGNKPLQPLRIMADLSDDIELTRDG
;
A
#
# COMPACT_ATOMS: atom_id res chain seq x y z
N MET A 1 12.34 1.30 3.97
CA MET A 1 10.88 1.30 4.17
C MET A 1 10.17 1.58 2.84
N ILE A 2 9.12 0.81 2.56
CA ILE A 2 8.27 0.98 1.38
C ILE A 2 7.28 2.13 1.62
N GLU A 3 7.23 3.08 0.69
CA GLU A 3 6.41 4.28 0.83
C GLU A 3 5.58 4.54 -0.43
N ALA A 4 4.32 4.94 -0.24
CA ALA A 4 3.51 5.47 -1.33
C ALA A 4 4.09 6.83 -1.75
N VAL A 5 4.27 7.03 -3.05
CA VAL A 5 4.85 8.24 -3.61
C VAL A 5 3.93 8.85 -4.66
N ASP A 6 3.97 10.17 -4.78
CA ASP A 6 3.31 10.87 -5.86
C ASP A 6 3.96 10.52 -7.22
N PHE A 7 3.19 10.57 -8.29
CA PHE A 7 3.63 10.18 -9.63
C PHE A 7 2.86 10.92 -10.73
N LYS A 8 3.44 10.98 -11.93
CA LYS A 8 2.79 11.61 -13.08
C LYS A 8 1.48 10.87 -13.40
N GLY A 9 0.36 11.56 -13.22
CA GLY A 9 -0.99 11.03 -13.46
C GLY A 9 -1.83 10.88 -12.19
N ALA A 10 -1.24 10.96 -11.00
CA ALA A 10 -2.01 11.03 -9.77
C ALA A 10 -2.96 12.24 -9.80
N ASN A 11 -4.22 12.02 -9.44
CA ASN A 11 -5.31 13.01 -9.51
C ASN A 11 -6.08 13.13 -8.19
N VAL A 12 -5.76 12.32 -7.19
CA VAL A 12 -6.38 12.34 -5.86
C VAL A 12 -5.37 11.93 -4.79
N VAL A 13 -5.56 12.44 -3.56
CA VAL A 13 -4.86 11.96 -2.36
C VAL A 13 -5.90 11.38 -1.42
N ILE A 14 -5.90 10.05 -1.29
CA ILE A 14 -6.81 9.33 -0.40
C ILE A 14 -6.32 9.49 1.04
N ALA A 15 -7.27 9.61 1.98
CA ALA A 15 -7.00 9.74 3.42
C ALA A 15 -6.10 10.95 3.81
N LYS A 16 -6.12 12.03 3.02
CA LYS A 16 -5.26 13.21 3.23
C LYS A 16 -5.37 13.85 4.63
N ASP A 17 -6.58 13.88 5.18
CA ASP A 17 -6.89 14.57 6.45
C ASP A 17 -7.29 13.57 7.56
N GLN A 18 -6.91 12.30 7.41
CA GLN A 18 -7.19 11.24 8.39
C GLN A 18 -5.89 10.92 9.14
N PRO A 19 -5.70 11.41 10.38
CA PRO A 19 -4.44 11.24 11.13
C PRO A 19 -4.06 9.78 11.40
N GLU A 20 -5.04 8.87 11.38
CA GLU A 20 -4.86 7.43 11.55
C GLU A 20 -4.27 6.73 10.31
N PHE A 21 -4.26 7.40 9.15
CA PHE A 21 -3.75 6.85 7.90
C PHE A 21 -2.65 7.72 7.30
N LYS A 22 -1.72 7.07 6.59
CA LYS A 22 -0.79 7.80 5.72
C LYS A 22 -1.54 8.24 4.46
N PRO A 23 -1.42 9.50 4.02
CA PRO A 23 -1.98 9.95 2.76
C PRO A 23 -1.50 9.07 1.60
N LEU A 24 -2.41 8.69 0.71
CA LEU A 24 -2.14 7.81 -0.42
C LEU A 24 -2.39 8.54 -1.74
N PRO A 25 -1.35 9.05 -2.40
CA PRO A 25 -1.45 9.57 -3.75
C PRO A 25 -1.89 8.46 -4.72
N ALA A 26 -2.90 8.75 -5.53
CA ALA A 26 -3.44 7.79 -6.48
C ALA A 26 -3.93 8.47 -7.76
N MET A 27 -3.94 7.71 -8.85
CA MET A 27 -4.73 8.02 -10.03
C MET A 27 -6.03 7.21 -9.93
N ALA A 28 -7.17 7.89 -9.81
CA ALA A 28 -8.48 7.29 -9.66
C ALA A 28 -9.30 7.41 -10.96
N PHE A 29 -10.02 6.33 -11.25
CA PHE A 29 -10.95 6.17 -12.36
C PHE A 29 -12.32 5.81 -11.77
N PRO A 30 -13.11 6.81 -11.32
CA PRO A 30 -14.31 6.55 -10.52
C PRO A 30 -15.44 5.89 -11.32
N GLU A 31 -15.56 6.19 -12.62
CA GLU A 31 -16.56 5.56 -13.50
C GLU A 31 -16.23 4.08 -13.77
N GLU A 32 -14.94 3.75 -13.78
CA GLU A 32 -14.42 2.39 -14.01
C GLU A 32 -14.16 1.60 -12.72
N GLY A 33 -14.16 2.27 -11.57
CA GLY A 33 -14.06 1.66 -10.24
C GLY A 33 -12.67 1.17 -9.84
N TYR A 34 -11.58 1.74 -10.35
CA TYR A 34 -10.22 1.36 -9.95
C TYR A 34 -9.29 2.54 -9.66
N ILE A 35 -8.20 2.25 -8.94
CA ILE A 35 -7.13 3.22 -8.66
C ILE A 35 -5.76 2.63 -9.01
N ILE A 36 -4.81 3.50 -9.31
CA ILE A 36 -3.40 3.16 -9.50
C ILE A 36 -2.60 3.90 -8.42
N THR A 37 -1.67 3.20 -7.78
CA THR A 37 -0.77 3.75 -6.76
C THR A 37 0.68 3.43 -7.12
N CYS A 38 1.60 4.28 -6.69
CA CYS A 38 3.04 4.09 -6.90
C CYS A 38 3.75 3.92 -5.57
N TRP A 39 4.69 2.97 -5.52
CA TRP A 39 5.42 2.63 -4.31
C TRP A 39 6.91 2.69 -4.58
N LYS A 40 7.63 3.41 -3.73
CA LYS A 40 9.09 3.43 -3.74
C LYS A 40 9.60 2.48 -2.66
N LEU A 41 10.44 1.55 -3.08
CA LEU A 41 11.15 0.65 -2.19
C LEU A 41 12.47 1.30 -1.79
N ALA A 42 12.82 1.21 -0.52
CA ALA A 42 14.16 1.55 -0.08
C ALA A 42 15.15 0.45 -0.48
N PRO A 43 16.47 0.72 -0.52
CA PRO A 43 17.47 -0.26 -0.96
C PRO A 43 17.41 -1.59 -0.21
N GLU A 44 17.13 -1.56 1.09
CA GLU A 44 16.94 -2.75 1.94
C GLU A 44 15.72 -3.57 1.54
N ASP A 45 14.57 -2.92 1.30
CA ASP A 45 13.34 -3.61 0.87
C ASP A 45 13.51 -4.20 -0.54
N LEU A 46 14.16 -3.45 -1.43
CA LEU A 46 14.47 -3.92 -2.78
C LEU A 46 15.40 -5.13 -2.76
N LYS A 47 16.39 -5.13 -1.85
CA LYS A 47 17.25 -6.29 -1.62
C LYS A 47 16.43 -7.49 -1.16
N THR A 48 15.56 -7.32 -0.16
CA THR A 48 14.67 -8.39 0.32
C THR A 48 13.76 -8.93 -0.80
N VAL A 49 13.16 -8.07 -1.63
CA VAL A 49 12.38 -8.48 -2.80
C VAL A 49 13.23 -9.34 -3.75
N ASN A 50 14.46 -8.94 -4.05
CA ASN A 50 15.34 -9.71 -4.93
C ASN A 50 15.76 -11.05 -4.32
N GLU A 51 16.09 -11.08 -3.03
CA GLU A 51 16.43 -12.31 -2.28
C GLU A 51 15.24 -13.27 -2.22
N ASN A 52 14.03 -12.73 -2.12
CA ASN A 52 12.78 -13.48 -2.14
C ASN A 52 12.33 -13.84 -3.57
N GLY A 53 13.15 -13.69 -4.60
CA GLY A 53 12.82 -14.10 -5.98
C GLY A 53 11.91 -13.13 -6.73
N GLY A 54 11.90 -11.85 -6.35
CA GLY A 54 11.12 -10.80 -6.98
C GLY A 54 9.69 -10.68 -6.46
N HIS A 55 9.36 -11.32 -5.34
CA HIS A 55 8.03 -11.27 -4.76
C HIS A 55 7.79 -9.97 -3.98
N ILE A 56 6.58 -9.44 -4.13
CA ILE A 56 6.01 -8.39 -3.29
C ILE A 56 4.69 -8.91 -2.74
N TYR A 57 4.33 -8.47 -1.54
CA TYR A 57 3.07 -8.83 -0.90
C TYR A 57 2.18 -7.59 -0.80
N LEU A 58 0.93 -7.72 -1.24
CA LEU A 58 -0.12 -6.72 -1.07
C LEU A 58 -1.16 -7.27 -0.10
N LYS A 59 -1.35 -6.58 1.02
CA LYS A 59 -2.47 -6.81 1.93
C LYS A 59 -3.56 -5.79 1.65
N VAL A 60 -4.79 -6.25 1.46
CA VAL A 60 -5.99 -5.41 1.33
C VAL A 60 -6.96 -5.83 2.44
N ILE A 61 -7.23 -4.96 3.39
CA ILE A 61 -8.15 -5.25 4.50
C ILE A 61 -9.55 -5.00 3.98
N THR A 62 -10.28 -6.06 3.60
CA THR A 62 -11.53 -5.92 2.83
C THR A 62 -12.77 -5.51 3.63
N GLY A 63 -12.80 -5.66 4.95
CA GLY A 63 -13.78 -5.09 5.90
C GLY A 63 -15.29 -5.07 5.54
N ASN A 64 -15.70 -5.76 4.48
CA ASN A 64 -16.90 -5.54 3.66
C ASN A 64 -17.26 -4.06 3.34
N LYS A 65 -16.28 -3.17 3.11
CA LYS A 65 -16.51 -1.71 2.88
C LYS A 65 -15.87 -1.19 1.57
N PRO A 66 -16.29 -0.04 1.01
CA PRO A 66 -15.82 0.42 -0.32
C PRO A 66 -14.40 1.01 -0.36
N LEU A 67 -13.79 1.39 0.77
CA LEU A 67 -12.38 1.81 0.82
C LEU A 67 -11.62 0.92 1.81
N GLN A 68 -10.59 0.24 1.28
CA GLN A 68 -9.85 -0.77 2.01
C GLN A 68 -8.46 -0.24 2.36
N PRO A 69 -8.06 -0.25 3.63
CA PRO A 69 -6.66 -0.07 3.98
C PRO A 69 -5.81 -1.09 3.20
N LEU A 70 -4.70 -0.62 2.64
CA LEU A 70 -3.79 -1.46 1.87
C LEU A 70 -2.35 -1.27 2.34
N ARG A 71 -1.55 -2.32 2.24
CA ARG A 71 -0.12 -2.33 2.60
C ARG A 71 0.69 -3.15 1.61
N ILE A 72 1.84 -2.61 1.20
CA ILE A 72 2.86 -3.32 0.43
C ILE A 72 3.99 -3.76 1.36
N MET A 73 4.50 -4.97 1.17
CA MET A 73 5.59 -5.56 1.97
C MET A 73 6.59 -6.29 1.06
N ALA A 74 7.86 -6.27 1.45
CA ALA A 74 8.93 -7.02 0.78
C ALA A 74 9.03 -8.45 1.32
N ASP A 75 8.63 -8.67 2.57
CA ASP A 75 8.53 -9.98 3.20
C ASP A 75 7.13 -10.16 3.81
N LEU A 76 6.55 -11.36 3.72
CA LEU A 76 5.27 -11.64 4.34
C LEU A 76 5.34 -11.57 5.88
N SER A 77 6.51 -11.88 6.45
CA SER A 77 6.75 -11.77 7.90
C SER A 77 6.73 -10.33 8.41
N ASP A 78 6.83 -9.34 7.52
CA ASP A 78 6.60 -7.94 7.89
C ASP A 78 5.14 -7.69 8.24
N ASP A 79 4.21 -8.58 7.87
CA ASP A 79 2.84 -8.60 8.39
C ASP A 79 2.87 -9.05 9.85
N ILE A 80 3.29 -8.12 10.71
CA ILE A 80 2.95 -8.17 12.11
C ILE A 80 1.43 -8.07 12.13
N GLU A 81 0.74 -9.21 12.25
CA GLU A 81 -0.65 -9.17 12.67
C GLU A 81 -0.70 -8.15 13.84
N LEU A 82 -1.72 -7.29 13.83
CA LEU A 82 -2.36 -7.02 15.11
C LEU A 82 -2.78 -8.42 15.59
N THR A 83 -1.86 -9.15 16.24
CA THR A 83 -2.17 -10.36 16.97
C THR A 83 -3.34 -9.91 17.81
N ARG A 84 -4.50 -10.48 17.51
CA ARG A 84 -5.67 -10.30 18.34
C ARG A 84 -5.19 -10.59 19.75
N ASP A 85 -5.07 -9.55 20.58
CA ASP A 85 -5.28 -9.73 21.99
C ASP A 85 -6.73 -10.22 22.10
N GLY A 86 -6.87 -11.54 22.24
CA GLY A 86 -8.13 -12.28 22.27
C GLY A 86 -8.07 -13.61 21.53
#